data_AF-S4AZT6-F1
#
_entry.id   AF-S4AZT6-F1
#
_cell.length_a   1.000
_cell.length_b   1.000
_cell.length_c   1.000
_cell.angle_alpha   90.00
_cell.angle_beta   90.00
_cell.angle_gamma   90.00
#
_symmetry.space_group_name_H-M   'P 1'
#
loop_
_entity.id
_entity.type
_entity.pdbx_description
1 polymer ?
#
loop_
_entity_poly.entity_id
_entity_poly.type
_entity_poly.pdbx_seq_one_letter_code
_entity_poly.pdbx_strand_id
1 'polypeptide(L)'
;MSLTDFRTAKRQDQESAREQDREDRRLAAQLNAQAREQERLDEAARREQDRLDAARAAQEKKDREDAERAAKAQQDRERARERARRRKERRDLVRRRLAAVPKWLAEHLDLSSALVVMLCSIVPALISQASTLRRTGLVEEMGFAGWVLVALLPVMLEIAAWAATAGETKALRQRRSPWPYRIAVYVFVGLAAAVNFWHGAQTGGERWGTALGAVLAASSVFPVVLFQLVQLGRHVEYRDERRAQRLRRREARATRKLRRSKLRAVWDAAVRLRAVAGHERLSEEDAWQVAYAVFEGAGSEALSDEVVALLSAELLGTLVEAEGRRAVVLEELAEVRLGRRKLSEVLSVKECGEGLEERPVEPAAASGAASVVLPARFFEASSTELVVHPGTPRLRMESEQINTSVPASARASESAPAPTRDTALPRTRRAKAAGGARKLSPGARKAAAVTAKAYSASENAELEEWIRGQLAAGKKAGAQEVADETARRRKERLTKKRAAELGRPGKTWCYDRIAAAKRASGKPVRGA
;
A
#
# COMPACT_ATOMS: atom_id res chain seq x y z
N MET A 1 110.69 -7.61 41.94
CA MET A 1 109.86 -7.38 40.74
C MET A 1 110.50 -6.29 39.92
N SER A 2 110.84 -6.56 38.66
CA SER A 2 111.56 -5.60 37.82
C SER A 2 110.59 -4.50 37.35
N LEU A 3 111.10 -3.29 37.11
CA LEU A 3 110.31 -2.14 36.66
C LEU A 3 109.62 -2.37 35.30
N THR A 4 110.10 -3.37 34.55
CA THR A 4 109.51 -3.88 33.32
C THR A 4 108.29 -4.77 33.55
N ASP A 5 108.24 -5.57 34.62
CA ASP A 5 107.11 -6.45 34.96
C ASP A 5 105.87 -5.66 35.40
N PHE A 6 106.07 -4.52 36.09
CA PHE A 6 104.96 -3.66 36.50
C PHE A 6 104.31 -2.92 35.32
N ARG A 7 105.11 -2.62 34.29
CA ARG A 7 104.63 -1.97 33.06
C ARG A 7 103.90 -2.93 32.13
N THR A 8 104.29 -4.21 32.10
CA THR A 8 103.57 -5.25 31.35
C THR A 8 102.27 -5.64 32.05
N ALA A 9 102.27 -5.80 33.38
CA ALA A 9 101.05 -6.05 34.15
C ALA A 9 100.02 -4.92 33.98
N LYS A 10 100.45 -3.66 34.03
CA LYS A 10 99.55 -2.50 33.81
C LYS A 10 99.00 -2.42 32.38
N ARG A 11 99.71 -2.95 31.38
CA ARG A 11 99.18 -3.05 29.99
C ARG A 11 98.17 -4.17 29.87
N GLN A 12 98.42 -5.32 30.50
CA GLN A 12 97.47 -6.43 30.53
C GLN A 12 96.18 -6.06 31.26
N ASP A 13 96.25 -5.31 32.37
CA ASP A 13 95.07 -4.78 33.07
C ASP A 13 94.29 -3.75 32.22
N GLN A 14 94.98 -2.96 31.40
CA GLN A 14 94.33 -2.02 30.48
C GLN A 14 93.70 -2.72 29.27
N GLU A 15 94.29 -3.84 28.82
CA GLU A 15 93.75 -4.66 27.75
C GLU A 15 92.51 -5.42 28.23
N SER A 16 92.56 -6.04 29.42
CA SER A 16 91.41 -6.73 30.02
C SER A 16 90.24 -5.77 30.31
N ALA A 17 90.51 -4.56 30.82
CA ALA A 17 89.47 -3.54 31.03
C ALA A 17 88.82 -3.08 29.70
N ARG A 18 89.59 -3.02 28.61
CA ARG A 18 89.05 -2.68 27.28
C ARG A 18 88.26 -3.83 26.66
N GLU A 19 88.63 -5.08 26.95
CA GLU A 19 87.87 -6.25 26.53
C GLU A 19 86.54 -6.33 27.28
N GLN A 20 86.54 -6.12 28.59
CA GLN A 20 85.33 -6.02 29.40
C GLN A 20 84.40 -4.89 28.94
N ASP A 21 84.91 -3.68 28.68
CA ASP A 21 84.08 -2.57 28.15
C ASP A 21 83.49 -2.89 26.75
N ARG A 22 84.19 -3.69 25.92
CA ARG A 22 83.64 -4.16 24.64
C ARG A 22 82.55 -5.20 24.83
N GLU A 23 82.72 -6.11 25.78
CA GLU A 23 81.71 -7.13 26.11
C GLU A 23 80.47 -6.51 26.76
N ASP A 24 80.64 -5.58 27.70
CA ASP A 24 79.56 -4.85 28.34
C ASP A 24 78.77 -4.02 27.32
N ARG A 25 79.43 -3.37 26.36
CA ARG A 25 78.74 -2.67 25.27
C ARG A 25 77.99 -3.61 24.35
N ARG A 26 78.51 -4.81 24.08
CA ARG A 26 77.81 -5.83 23.27
C ARG A 26 76.58 -6.36 24.01
N LEU A 27 76.71 -6.65 25.31
CA LEU A 27 75.60 -7.10 26.15
C LEU A 27 74.53 -6.00 26.27
N ALA A 28 74.93 -4.75 26.52
CA ALA A 28 74.02 -3.62 26.58
C ALA A 28 73.30 -3.38 25.22
N ALA A 29 74.01 -3.55 24.10
CA ALA A 29 73.41 -3.46 22.77
C ALA A 29 72.42 -4.60 22.50
N GLN A 30 72.73 -5.84 22.93
CA GLN A 30 71.84 -6.99 22.80
C GLN A 30 70.58 -6.84 23.66
N LEU A 31 70.72 -6.42 24.92
CA LEU A 31 69.60 -6.17 25.82
C LEU A 31 68.69 -5.05 25.30
N ASN A 32 69.28 -3.96 24.78
CA ASN A 32 68.50 -2.87 24.16
C ASN A 32 67.79 -3.33 22.87
N ALA A 33 68.40 -4.21 22.08
CA ALA A 33 67.77 -4.77 20.90
C ALA A 33 66.58 -5.68 21.26
N GLN A 34 66.73 -6.53 22.28
CA GLN A 34 65.66 -7.38 22.81
C GLN A 34 64.52 -6.55 23.41
N ALA A 35 64.82 -5.50 24.17
CA ALA A 35 63.80 -4.61 24.75
C ALA A 35 62.96 -3.91 23.65
N ARG A 36 63.61 -3.44 22.57
CA ARG A 36 62.91 -2.84 21.41
C ARG A 36 62.09 -3.85 20.62
N GLU A 37 62.47 -5.13 20.65
CA GLU A 37 61.68 -6.19 20.02
C GLU A 37 60.44 -6.53 20.85
N GLN A 38 60.59 -6.64 22.17
CA GLN A 38 59.47 -6.81 23.10
C GLN A 38 58.48 -5.64 23.02
N GLU A 39 58.96 -4.39 23.00
CA GLU A 39 58.09 -3.21 22.88
C GLU A 39 57.29 -3.22 21.57
N ARG A 40 57.88 -3.67 20.46
CA ARG A 40 57.18 -3.81 19.17
C ARG A 40 56.11 -4.92 19.20
N LEU A 41 56.39 -6.03 19.89
CA LEU A 41 55.43 -7.12 20.06
C LEU A 41 54.26 -6.70 20.95
N ASP A 42 54.54 -6.00 22.05
CA ASP A 42 53.52 -5.47 22.96
C ASP A 42 52.65 -4.41 22.29
N GLU A 43 53.25 -3.52 21.48
CA GLU A 43 52.50 -2.51 20.74
C GLU A 43 51.62 -3.15 19.64
N ALA A 44 52.11 -4.21 18.98
CA ALA A 44 51.31 -4.98 18.04
C ALA A 44 50.12 -5.68 18.72
N ALA A 45 50.35 -6.31 19.88
CA ALA A 45 49.31 -6.96 20.67
C ALA A 45 48.24 -5.97 21.15
N ARG A 46 48.64 -4.77 21.61
CA ARG A 46 47.70 -3.71 22.02
C ARG A 46 46.83 -3.22 20.85
N ARG A 47 47.42 -3.01 19.67
CA ARG A 47 46.65 -2.61 18.47
C ARG A 47 45.65 -3.68 18.03
N GLU A 48 45.97 -4.96 18.24
CA GLU A 48 45.04 -6.05 17.94
C GLU A 48 43.89 -6.11 18.94
N GLN A 49 44.17 -5.93 20.24
CA GLN A 49 43.14 -5.81 21.28
C GLN A 49 42.22 -4.61 21.03
N ASP A 50 42.77 -3.43 20.72
CA ASP A 50 41.98 -2.24 20.41
C ASP A 50 41.04 -2.44 19.22
N ARG A 51 41.47 -3.21 18.20
CA ARG A 51 40.62 -3.56 17.05
C ARG A 51 39.48 -4.50 17.44
N LEU A 52 39.75 -5.49 18.28
CA LEU A 52 38.75 -6.43 18.76
C LEU A 52 37.72 -5.73 19.65
N ASP A 53 38.16 -4.83 20.54
CA ASP A 53 37.28 -4.07 21.42
C ASP A 53 36.44 -3.05 20.65
N ALA A 54 37.04 -2.36 19.66
CA ALA A 54 36.29 -1.48 18.76
C ALA A 54 35.24 -2.24 17.94
N ALA A 55 35.55 -3.45 17.48
CA ALA A 55 34.60 -4.30 16.75
C ALA A 55 33.46 -4.76 17.65
N ARG A 56 33.74 -5.19 18.88
CA ARG A 56 32.72 -5.57 19.89
C ARG A 56 31.81 -4.40 20.23
N ALA A 57 32.39 -3.22 20.50
CA ALA A 57 31.61 -2.01 20.80
C ALA A 57 30.72 -1.58 19.62
N ALA A 58 31.19 -1.74 18.37
CA ALA A 58 30.39 -1.46 17.18
C ALA A 58 29.24 -2.46 17.00
N GLN A 59 29.47 -3.74 17.34
CA GLN A 59 28.45 -4.78 17.28
C GLN A 59 27.39 -4.59 18.36
N GLU A 60 27.79 -4.31 19.61
CA GLU A 60 26.85 -3.98 20.68
C GLU A 60 25.98 -2.76 20.36
N LYS A 61 26.54 -1.72 19.73
CA LYS A 61 25.76 -0.56 19.29
C LYS A 61 24.70 -0.94 18.25
N LYS A 62 25.06 -1.78 17.28
CA LYS A 62 24.10 -2.27 16.27
C LYS A 62 23.00 -3.12 16.91
N ASP A 63 23.37 -4.02 17.81
CA ASP A 63 22.42 -4.89 18.50
C ASP A 63 21.46 -4.08 19.38
N ARG A 64 21.95 -3.03 20.06
CA ARG A 64 21.10 -2.08 20.82
C ARG A 64 20.17 -1.29 19.90
N GLU A 65 20.66 -0.79 18.77
CA GLU A 65 19.82 -0.07 17.81
C GLU A 65 18.73 -0.97 17.20
N ASP A 66 19.06 -2.21 16.87
CA ASP A 66 18.11 -3.16 16.30
C ASP A 66 17.10 -3.63 17.36
N ALA A 67 17.52 -3.81 18.61
CA ALA A 67 16.62 -4.06 19.74
C ALA A 67 15.67 -2.88 19.98
N GLU A 68 16.15 -1.63 19.94
CA GLU A 68 15.30 -0.44 20.05
C GLU A 68 14.31 -0.30 18.89
N ARG A 69 14.73 -0.60 17.66
CA ARG A 69 13.84 -0.61 16.49
C ARG A 69 12.78 -1.69 16.61
N ALA A 70 13.14 -2.87 17.08
CA ALA A 70 12.20 -3.97 17.33
C ALA A 70 11.19 -3.60 18.43
N ALA A 71 11.66 -3.00 19.53
CA ALA A 71 10.80 -2.53 20.62
C ALA A 71 9.83 -1.43 20.17
N LYS A 72 10.31 -0.42 19.42
CA LYS A 72 9.47 0.64 18.82
C LYS A 72 8.44 0.05 17.86
N ALA A 73 8.82 -0.90 17.01
CA ALA A 73 7.91 -1.57 16.09
C ALA A 73 6.84 -2.40 16.82
N GLN A 74 7.18 -3.04 17.94
CA GLN A 74 6.21 -3.75 18.78
C GLN A 74 5.24 -2.78 19.47
N GLN A 75 5.73 -1.70 20.08
CA GLN A 75 4.88 -0.67 20.68
C GLN A 75 3.93 -0.02 19.67
N ASP A 76 4.39 0.25 18.45
CA ASP A 76 3.54 0.80 17.39
C ASP A 76 2.48 -0.20 16.93
N ARG A 77 2.80 -1.50 16.88
CA ARG A 77 1.82 -2.56 16.60
C ARG A 77 0.77 -2.67 17.70
N GLU A 78 1.17 -2.57 18.97
CA GLU A 78 0.26 -2.59 20.11
C GLU A 78 -0.65 -1.35 20.13
N ARG A 79 -0.10 -0.15 19.95
CA ARG A 79 -0.87 1.10 19.83
C ARG A 79 -1.84 1.04 18.65
N ALA A 80 -1.44 0.44 17.52
CA ALA A 80 -2.32 0.25 16.38
C ALA A 80 -3.46 -0.74 16.68
N ARG A 81 -3.17 -1.86 17.38
CA ARG A 81 -4.18 -2.83 17.84
C ARG A 81 -5.15 -2.21 18.83
N GLU A 82 -4.66 -1.44 19.79
CA GLU A 82 -5.50 -0.75 20.78
C GLU A 82 -6.40 0.30 20.13
N ARG A 83 -5.85 1.12 19.22
CA ARG A 83 -6.64 2.08 18.43
C ARG A 83 -7.70 1.36 17.57
N ALA A 84 -7.38 0.19 17.02
CA ALA A 84 -8.35 -0.63 16.27
C ALA A 84 -9.45 -1.19 17.18
N ARG A 85 -9.11 -1.68 18.38
CA ARG A 85 -10.08 -2.15 19.40
C ARG A 85 -11.02 -1.03 19.85
N ARG A 86 -10.47 0.13 20.26
CA ARG A 86 -11.28 1.31 20.65
C ARG A 86 -12.19 1.78 19.52
N ARG A 87 -11.74 1.71 18.26
CA ARG A 87 -12.60 2.02 17.09
C ARG A 87 -13.70 0.98 16.89
N LYS A 88 -13.41 -0.30 17.11
CA LYS A 88 -14.39 -1.38 17.03
C LYS A 88 -15.45 -1.23 18.12
N GLU A 89 -15.04 -1.02 19.37
CA GLU A 89 -15.94 -0.79 20.51
C GLU A 89 -16.86 0.43 20.27
N ARG A 90 -16.31 1.57 19.81
CA ARG A 90 -17.12 2.74 19.45
C ARG A 90 -18.12 2.43 18.34
N ARG A 91 -17.71 1.67 17.32
CA ARG A 91 -18.61 1.24 16.23
C ARG A 91 -19.70 0.29 16.72
N ASP A 92 -19.36 -0.64 17.61
CA ASP A 92 -20.29 -1.61 18.16
C ASP A 92 -21.31 -0.94 19.09
N LEU A 93 -20.89 0.04 19.90
CA LEU A 93 -21.79 0.88 20.70
C LEU A 93 -22.77 1.67 19.81
N VAL A 94 -22.27 2.29 18.74
CA VAL A 94 -23.12 3.01 17.77
C VAL A 94 -24.06 2.03 17.06
N ARG A 95 -23.59 0.86 16.65
CA ARG A 95 -24.44 -0.19 16.03
C ARG A 95 -25.53 -0.67 16.97
N ARG A 96 -25.23 -0.91 18.25
CA ARG A 96 -26.23 -1.30 19.26
C ARG A 96 -27.30 -0.22 19.43
N ARG A 97 -26.90 1.06 19.48
CA ARG A 97 -27.85 2.18 19.53
C ARG A 97 -28.69 2.30 18.26
N LEU A 98 -28.10 2.07 17.09
CA LEU A 98 -28.82 2.09 15.82
C LEU A 98 -29.72 0.86 15.60
N ALA A 99 -29.38 -0.29 16.16
CA ALA A 99 -30.20 -1.51 16.09
C ALA A 99 -31.48 -1.42 16.92
N ALA A 100 -31.50 -0.56 17.96
CA ALA A 100 -32.71 -0.25 18.72
C ALA A 100 -33.67 0.69 17.98
N VAL A 101 -33.22 1.31 16.87
CA VAL A 101 -34.09 2.12 16.01
C VAL A 101 -34.84 1.16 15.08
N PRO A 102 -36.20 1.26 14.98
CA PRO A 102 -36.97 0.40 14.09
C PRO A 102 -36.38 0.40 12.68
N LYS A 103 -36.22 -0.79 12.09
CA LYS A 103 -35.43 -1.02 10.86
C LYS A 103 -35.86 -0.12 9.69
N TRP A 104 -37.16 0.14 9.56
CA TRP A 104 -37.71 1.10 8.60
C TRP A 104 -37.22 2.54 8.86
N LEU A 105 -37.25 2.96 10.13
CA LEU A 105 -36.73 4.26 10.54
C LEU A 105 -35.20 4.30 10.39
N ALA A 106 -34.46 3.21 10.61
CA ALA A 106 -33.01 3.17 10.41
C ALA A 106 -32.59 3.27 8.92
N GLU A 107 -33.36 2.67 8.02
CA GLU A 107 -33.18 2.78 6.57
C GLU A 107 -33.52 4.18 6.04
N HIS A 108 -34.42 4.87 6.75
CA HIS A 108 -34.93 6.22 6.44
C HIS A 108 -34.58 7.25 7.52
N LEU A 109 -33.54 7.04 8.34
CA LEU A 109 -33.28 7.87 9.52
C LEU A 109 -32.88 9.29 9.11
N ASP A 110 -32.15 9.39 8.01
CA ASP A 110 -31.81 10.65 7.34
C ASP A 110 -33.05 11.34 6.75
N LEU A 111 -34.02 10.58 6.23
CA LEU A 111 -35.23 11.14 5.62
C LEU A 111 -36.23 11.60 6.68
N SER A 112 -36.37 10.83 7.76
CA SER A 112 -37.26 11.14 8.89
C SER A 112 -36.72 12.27 9.76
N SER A 113 -35.42 12.31 10.05
CA SER A 113 -34.81 13.45 10.75
C SER A 113 -34.86 14.73 9.91
N ALA A 114 -34.62 14.65 8.59
CA ALA A 114 -34.83 15.76 7.68
C ALA A 114 -36.29 16.22 7.66
N LEU A 115 -37.27 15.30 7.62
CA LEU A 115 -38.71 15.61 7.68
C LEU A 115 -39.12 16.28 9.00
N VAL A 116 -38.55 15.87 10.13
CA VAL A 116 -38.84 16.48 11.44
C VAL A 116 -38.27 17.90 11.50
N VAL A 117 -37.02 18.10 11.09
CA VAL A 117 -36.41 19.44 11.00
C VAL A 117 -37.19 20.32 10.00
N MET A 118 -37.63 19.75 8.88
CA MET A 118 -38.48 20.40 7.88
C MET A 118 -39.79 20.88 8.51
N LEU A 119 -40.51 20.00 9.20
CA LEU A 119 -41.77 20.35 9.86
C LEU A 119 -41.57 21.46 10.91
N CYS A 120 -40.49 21.39 11.70
CA CYS A 120 -40.15 22.40 12.69
C CYS A 120 -39.74 23.76 12.08
N SER A 121 -39.18 23.78 10.87
CA SER A 121 -38.77 25.02 10.18
C SER A 121 -39.90 25.68 9.38
N ILE A 122 -40.80 24.89 8.80
CA ILE A 122 -41.93 25.37 8.01
C ILE A 122 -42.96 26.07 8.90
N VAL A 123 -43.22 25.55 10.11
CA VAL A 123 -44.28 26.09 10.98
C VAL A 123 -44.03 27.55 11.38
N PRO A 124 -42.84 27.96 11.87
CA PRO A 124 -42.57 29.37 12.17
C PRO A 124 -42.59 30.28 10.94
N ALA A 125 -42.13 29.78 9.79
CA ALA A 125 -42.13 30.53 8.53
C ALA A 125 -43.55 30.82 8.05
N LEU A 126 -44.44 29.83 8.11
CA LEU A 126 -45.86 29.99 7.78
C LEU A 126 -46.55 30.98 8.73
N ILE A 127 -46.26 30.91 10.03
CA ILE A 127 -46.80 31.85 11.03
C ILE A 127 -46.33 33.28 10.77
N SER A 128 -45.04 33.47 10.48
CA SER A 128 -44.45 34.79 10.20
C SER A 128 -44.98 35.38 8.87
N GLN A 129 -45.07 34.59 7.81
CA GLN A 129 -45.60 35.04 6.52
C GLN A 129 -47.10 35.36 6.59
N ALA A 130 -47.89 34.53 7.29
CA ALA A 130 -49.31 34.79 7.54
C ALA A 130 -49.55 36.16 8.18
N SER A 131 -48.66 36.59 9.08
CA SER A 131 -48.76 37.90 9.74
C SER A 131 -48.40 39.07 8.81
N THR A 132 -47.49 38.86 7.87
CA THR A 132 -47.01 39.93 6.97
C THR A 132 -47.91 40.13 5.77
N LEU A 133 -48.53 39.05 5.27
CA LEU A 133 -49.41 39.07 4.08
C LEU A 133 -50.78 39.67 4.34
N ARG A 134 -51.21 39.68 5.60
CA ARG A 134 -52.38 40.49 6.01
C ARG A 134 -52.23 41.98 5.69
N ARG A 135 -50.99 42.47 5.47
CA ARG A 135 -50.74 43.90 5.17
C ARG A 135 -50.62 44.23 3.69
N THR A 136 -50.48 43.24 2.80
CA THR A 136 -50.19 43.47 1.38
C THR A 136 -51.42 43.61 0.49
N GLY A 137 -52.65 43.54 1.02
CA GLY A 137 -53.90 43.66 0.24
C GLY A 137 -54.20 42.48 -0.71
N LEU A 138 -53.20 41.70 -1.12
CA LEU A 138 -53.31 40.48 -1.93
C LEU A 138 -54.33 39.46 -1.41
N VAL A 139 -54.48 39.37 -0.09
CA VAL A 139 -55.48 38.49 0.55
C VAL A 139 -56.89 39.08 0.46
N GLU A 140 -57.02 40.41 0.45
CA GLU A 140 -58.32 41.09 0.29
C GLU A 140 -58.77 41.05 -1.18
N GLU A 141 -57.86 41.23 -2.14
CA GLU A 141 -58.18 41.19 -3.57
C GLU A 141 -58.47 39.78 -4.10
N MET A 142 -57.68 38.77 -3.69
CA MET A 142 -57.81 37.39 -4.19
C MET A 142 -58.46 36.43 -3.19
N GLY A 143 -58.91 36.91 -2.03
CA GLY A 143 -59.55 36.10 -0.99
C GLY A 143 -58.72 34.89 -0.55
N PHE A 144 -59.38 33.74 -0.43
CA PHE A 144 -58.76 32.47 -0.04
C PHE A 144 -57.65 32.02 -1.01
N ALA A 145 -57.78 32.32 -2.31
CA ALA A 145 -56.80 31.92 -3.32
C ALA A 145 -55.45 32.63 -3.13
N GLY A 146 -55.45 33.90 -2.72
CA GLY A 146 -54.24 34.63 -2.35
C GLY A 146 -53.52 33.99 -1.16
N TRP A 147 -54.28 33.52 -0.17
CA TRP A 147 -53.74 32.80 1.00
C TRP A 147 -53.06 31.49 0.60
N VAL A 148 -53.70 30.71 -0.27
CA VAL A 148 -53.14 29.44 -0.76
C VAL A 148 -51.88 29.70 -1.59
N LEU A 149 -51.89 30.66 -2.52
CA LEU A 149 -50.76 30.92 -3.41
C LEU A 149 -49.50 31.27 -2.63
N VAL A 150 -49.64 32.11 -1.60
CA VAL A 150 -48.48 32.56 -0.83
C VAL A 150 -48.02 31.52 0.19
N ALA A 151 -48.92 30.73 0.78
CA ALA A 151 -48.52 29.61 1.61
C ALA A 151 -47.86 28.47 0.79
N LEU A 152 -48.31 28.26 -0.45
CA LEU A 152 -47.86 27.16 -1.30
C LEU A 152 -46.46 27.41 -1.89
N LEU A 153 -46.09 28.67 -2.17
CA LEU A 153 -44.83 28.99 -2.85
C LEU A 153 -43.57 28.64 -2.02
N PRO A 154 -43.47 28.99 -0.71
CA PRO A 154 -42.39 28.53 0.17
C PRO A 154 -42.39 27.00 0.30
N VAL A 155 -43.57 26.40 0.46
CA VAL A 155 -43.73 24.95 0.57
C VAL A 155 -43.22 24.24 -0.68
N MET A 156 -43.50 24.76 -1.88
CA MET A 156 -43.00 24.20 -3.14
C MET A 156 -41.49 24.33 -3.29
N LEU A 157 -40.90 25.48 -2.93
CA LEU A 157 -39.45 25.68 -3.00
C LEU A 157 -38.71 24.76 -2.03
N GLU A 158 -39.21 24.60 -0.81
CA GLU A 158 -38.67 23.67 0.18
C GLU A 158 -38.83 22.22 -0.28
N ILE A 159 -40.04 21.81 -0.71
CA ILE A 159 -40.27 20.44 -1.23
C ILE A 159 -39.38 20.16 -2.44
N ALA A 160 -39.18 21.11 -3.34
CA ALA A 160 -38.31 20.94 -4.51
C ALA A 160 -36.83 20.77 -4.12
N ALA A 161 -36.32 21.58 -3.17
CA ALA A 161 -34.96 21.46 -2.66
C ALA A 161 -34.74 20.09 -1.98
N TRP A 162 -35.70 19.61 -1.19
CA TRP A 162 -35.63 18.31 -0.54
C TRP A 162 -35.85 17.14 -1.50
N ALA A 163 -36.73 17.27 -2.49
CA ALA A 163 -36.89 16.28 -3.56
C ALA A 163 -35.60 16.13 -4.38
N ALA A 164 -34.92 17.23 -4.68
CA ALA A 164 -33.61 17.20 -5.32
C ALA A 164 -32.56 16.52 -4.42
N THR A 165 -32.60 16.79 -3.11
CA THR A 165 -31.71 16.16 -2.11
C THR A 165 -31.98 14.65 -1.99
N ALA A 166 -33.24 14.22 -1.95
CA ALA A 166 -33.64 12.81 -1.97
C ALA A 166 -33.24 12.14 -3.31
N GLY A 167 -33.41 12.85 -4.43
CA GLY A 167 -32.93 12.45 -5.75
C GLY A 167 -31.43 12.23 -5.79
N GLU A 168 -30.64 13.10 -5.14
CA GLU A 168 -29.20 12.95 -4.98
C GLU A 168 -28.87 11.63 -4.27
N THR A 169 -29.48 11.38 -3.11
CA THR A 169 -29.22 10.15 -2.33
C THR A 169 -29.63 8.89 -3.10
N LYS A 170 -30.74 8.93 -3.85
CA LYS A 170 -31.19 7.83 -4.72
C LYS A 170 -30.23 7.60 -5.88
N ALA A 171 -29.80 8.67 -6.56
CA ALA A 171 -28.83 8.60 -7.65
C ALA A 171 -27.49 8.02 -7.17
N LEU A 172 -27.04 8.41 -5.97
CA LEU A 172 -25.85 7.88 -5.33
C LEU A 172 -25.98 6.38 -5.03
N ARG A 173 -27.12 5.95 -4.44
CA ARG A 173 -27.40 4.51 -4.21
C ARG A 173 -27.40 3.72 -5.53
N GLN A 174 -27.95 4.30 -6.60
CA GLN A 174 -27.97 3.72 -7.94
C GLN A 174 -26.63 3.86 -8.71
N ARG A 175 -25.57 4.40 -8.10
CA ARG A 175 -24.26 4.64 -8.73
C ARG A 175 -24.33 5.55 -9.97
N ARG A 176 -25.33 6.41 -10.05
CA ARG A 176 -25.47 7.48 -11.06
C ARG A 176 -24.76 8.74 -10.60
N SER A 177 -24.54 9.69 -11.51
CA SER A 177 -23.91 10.97 -11.18
C SER A 177 -24.85 11.82 -10.30
N PRO A 178 -24.42 12.29 -9.11
CA PRO A 178 -25.24 13.14 -8.24
C PRO A 178 -25.27 14.61 -8.70
N TRP A 179 -24.41 15.01 -9.64
CA TRP A 179 -24.19 16.40 -10.01
C TRP A 179 -25.46 17.16 -10.45
N PRO A 180 -26.36 16.61 -11.28
CA PRO A 180 -27.57 17.31 -11.68
C PRO A 180 -28.45 17.69 -10.47
N TYR A 181 -28.58 16.77 -9.52
CA TYR A 181 -29.34 17.00 -8.28
C TYR A 181 -28.68 18.05 -7.39
N ARG A 182 -27.34 18.06 -7.29
CA ARG A 182 -26.61 19.10 -6.54
C ARG A 182 -26.80 20.48 -7.12
N ILE A 183 -26.75 20.60 -8.45
CA ILE A 183 -26.99 21.88 -9.13
C ILE A 183 -28.41 22.35 -8.81
N ALA A 184 -29.41 21.47 -8.91
CA ALA A 184 -30.78 21.81 -8.54
C ALA A 184 -30.90 22.26 -7.08
N VAL A 185 -30.30 21.53 -6.13
CA VAL A 185 -30.26 21.92 -4.71
C VAL A 185 -29.64 23.31 -4.52
N TYR A 186 -28.48 23.59 -5.12
CA TYR A 186 -27.83 24.90 -4.98
C TYR A 186 -28.63 26.03 -5.61
N VAL A 187 -29.31 25.77 -6.73
CA VAL A 187 -30.20 26.76 -7.37
C VAL A 187 -31.38 27.07 -6.45
N PHE A 188 -32.08 26.05 -5.92
CA PHE A 188 -33.23 26.27 -5.03
C PHE A 188 -32.83 26.94 -3.71
N VAL A 189 -31.72 26.52 -3.10
CA VAL A 189 -31.18 27.15 -1.89
C VAL A 189 -30.76 28.59 -2.15
N GLY A 190 -30.14 28.86 -3.30
CA GLY A 190 -29.76 30.21 -3.71
C GLY A 190 -30.97 31.12 -3.88
N LEU A 191 -32.04 30.62 -4.53
CA LEU A 191 -33.30 31.34 -4.69
C LEU A 191 -33.98 31.60 -3.34
N ALA A 192 -34.06 30.58 -2.47
CA ALA A 192 -34.64 30.72 -1.14
C ALA A 192 -33.87 31.75 -0.29
N ALA A 193 -32.53 31.70 -0.32
CA ALA A 193 -31.68 32.65 0.37
C ALA A 193 -31.88 34.09 -0.16
N ALA A 194 -32.03 34.27 -1.47
CA ALA A 194 -32.29 35.58 -2.08
C ALA A 194 -33.65 36.15 -1.66
N VAL A 195 -34.71 35.32 -1.67
CA VAL A 195 -36.06 35.73 -1.22
C VAL A 195 -36.04 36.11 0.26
N ASN A 196 -35.38 35.30 1.10
CA ASN A 196 -35.27 35.58 2.53
C ASN A 196 -34.41 36.81 2.86
N PHE A 197 -33.36 37.05 2.08
CA PHE A 197 -32.56 38.28 2.18
C PHE A 197 -33.42 39.50 1.88
N TRP A 198 -34.15 39.48 0.75
CA TRP A 198 -35.02 40.57 0.32
C TRP A 198 -36.12 40.84 1.35
N HIS A 199 -36.75 39.77 1.86
CA HIS A 199 -37.77 39.89 2.89
C HIS A 199 -37.22 40.51 4.17
N GLY A 200 -36.07 40.04 4.67
CA GLY A 200 -35.44 40.62 5.86
C GLY A 200 -35.02 42.07 5.66
N ALA A 201 -34.56 42.43 4.45
CA ALA A 201 -34.21 43.79 4.09
C ALA A 201 -35.41 44.75 4.15
N GLN A 202 -36.58 44.31 3.68
CA GLN A 202 -37.81 45.10 3.76
C GLN A 202 -38.37 45.16 5.19
N THR A 203 -38.36 44.05 5.92
CA THR A 203 -38.96 43.96 7.27
C THR A 203 -38.12 44.67 8.34
N GLY A 204 -36.79 44.71 8.21
CA GLY A 204 -35.89 45.32 9.20
C GLY A 204 -35.72 46.84 9.08
N GLY A 205 -36.32 47.49 8.07
CA GLY A 205 -36.16 48.92 7.80
C GLY A 205 -34.71 49.34 7.47
N GLU A 206 -34.44 50.64 7.39
CA GLU A 206 -33.11 51.15 6.98
C GLU A 206 -31.98 50.75 7.95
N ARG A 207 -32.27 50.68 9.27
CA ARG A 207 -31.24 50.42 10.28
C ARG A 207 -30.86 48.95 10.41
N TRP A 208 -31.80 48.02 10.25
CA TRP A 208 -31.58 46.59 10.53
C TRP A 208 -31.86 45.66 9.35
N GLY A 209 -32.38 46.17 8.24
CA GLY A 209 -32.80 45.37 7.08
C GLY A 209 -31.69 44.47 6.53
N THR A 210 -30.50 45.02 6.31
CA THR A 210 -29.37 44.26 5.74
C THR A 210 -28.91 43.13 6.66
N ALA A 211 -28.84 43.39 7.98
CA ALA A 211 -28.45 42.39 8.96
C ALA A 211 -29.50 41.28 9.11
N LEU A 212 -30.78 41.65 9.21
CA LEU A 212 -31.89 40.71 9.31
C LEU A 212 -32.00 39.85 8.04
N GLY A 213 -31.88 40.47 6.87
CA GLY A 213 -31.84 39.77 5.58
C GLY A 213 -30.68 38.78 5.51
N ALA A 214 -29.48 39.16 5.93
CA ALA A 214 -28.32 38.27 5.93
C ALA A 214 -28.53 37.05 6.85
N VAL A 215 -29.08 37.24 8.04
CA VAL A 215 -29.37 36.15 8.98
C VAL A 215 -30.42 35.20 8.41
N LEU A 216 -31.50 35.72 7.82
CA LEU A 216 -32.54 34.90 7.20
C LEU A 216 -32.00 34.13 5.99
N ALA A 217 -31.20 34.77 5.13
CA ALA A 217 -30.55 34.10 4.01
C ALA A 217 -29.59 32.99 4.47
N ALA A 218 -28.78 33.26 5.50
CA ALA A 218 -27.87 32.27 6.07
C ALA A 218 -28.64 31.07 6.68
N SER A 219 -29.79 31.33 7.30
CA SER A 219 -30.65 30.28 7.88
C SER A 219 -31.19 29.30 6.83
N SER A 220 -31.37 29.72 5.58
CA SER A 220 -31.75 28.84 4.46
C SER A 220 -30.59 28.00 3.92
N VAL A 221 -29.36 28.53 3.96
CA VAL A 221 -28.18 27.83 3.41
C VAL A 221 -27.63 26.81 4.41
N PHE A 222 -27.63 27.14 5.69
CA PHE A 222 -26.94 26.36 6.73
C PHE A 222 -27.43 24.91 6.88
N PRO A 223 -28.75 24.61 6.88
CA PRO A 223 -29.24 23.23 6.95
C PRO A 223 -28.77 22.37 5.78
N VAL A 224 -28.74 22.92 4.57
CA VAL A 224 -28.30 22.19 3.37
C VAL A 224 -26.80 21.93 3.40
N VAL A 225 -26.00 22.89 3.86
CA VAL A 225 -24.55 22.70 4.03
C VAL A 225 -24.26 21.62 5.08
N LEU A 226 -24.95 21.65 6.23
CA LEU A 226 -24.84 20.61 7.25
C LEU A 226 -25.22 19.23 6.70
N PHE A 227 -26.32 19.14 5.94
CA PHE A 227 -26.75 17.91 5.31
C PHE A 227 -25.70 17.37 4.33
N GLN A 228 -25.08 18.24 3.51
CA GLN A 228 -23.99 17.85 2.62
C GLN A 228 -22.75 17.38 3.37
N LEU A 229 -22.40 17.99 4.52
CA LEU A 229 -21.31 17.53 5.38
C LEU A 229 -21.58 16.14 5.97
N VAL A 230 -22.82 15.86 6.39
CA VAL A 230 -23.23 14.52 6.85
C VAL A 230 -23.13 13.50 5.71
N GLN A 231 -23.61 13.84 4.51
CA GLN A 231 -23.47 12.98 3.33
C GLN A 231 -22.00 12.71 2.97
N LEU A 232 -21.11 13.71 3.07
CA LEU A 232 -19.67 13.55 2.86
C LEU A 232 -19.05 12.51 3.80
N GLY A 233 -19.51 12.42 5.05
CA GLY A 233 -19.10 11.39 6.00
C GLY A 233 -19.45 9.97 5.54
N ARG A 234 -20.66 9.76 4.99
CA ARG A 234 -21.10 8.44 4.46
C ARG A 234 -20.33 8.00 3.21
N HIS A 235 -19.78 8.94 2.45
CA HIS A 235 -19.04 8.62 1.22
C HIS A 235 -17.66 7.99 1.43
N VAL A 236 -17.16 7.94 2.66
CA VAL A 236 -15.87 7.30 2.96
C VAL A 236 -15.92 5.80 2.63
N GLU A 237 -17.00 5.11 3.01
CA GLU A 237 -17.18 3.68 2.74
C GLU A 237 -17.17 3.39 1.24
N TYR A 238 -17.92 4.15 0.45
CA TYR A 238 -17.93 4.02 -1.00
C TYR A 238 -16.55 4.30 -1.64
N ARG A 239 -15.82 5.31 -1.14
CA ARG A 239 -14.46 5.59 -1.62
C ARG A 239 -13.51 4.43 -1.29
N ASP A 240 -13.67 3.82 -0.13
CA ASP A 240 -12.85 2.70 0.32
C ASP A 240 -13.20 1.42 -0.44
N GLU A 241 -14.48 1.13 -0.71
CA GLU A 241 -14.90 0.07 -1.63
C GLU A 241 -14.32 0.27 -3.02
N ARG A 242 -14.40 1.48 -3.57
CA ARG A 242 -13.86 1.79 -4.89
C ARG A 242 -12.33 1.71 -4.92
N ARG A 243 -11.66 2.05 -3.82
CA ARG A 243 -10.20 1.85 -3.65
C ARG A 243 -9.86 0.36 -3.56
N ALA A 244 -10.60 -0.42 -2.79
CA ALA A 244 -10.43 -1.87 -2.66
C ALA A 244 -10.65 -2.57 -4.01
N GLN A 245 -11.70 -2.20 -4.76
CA GLN A 245 -11.92 -2.70 -6.12
C GLN A 245 -10.77 -2.33 -7.08
N ARG A 246 -10.23 -1.11 -6.99
CA ARG A 246 -9.06 -0.71 -7.78
C ARG A 246 -7.82 -1.50 -7.39
N LEU A 247 -7.63 -1.79 -6.10
CA LEU A 247 -6.51 -2.58 -5.60
C LEU A 247 -6.62 -4.03 -6.10
N ARG A 248 -7.78 -4.68 -5.93
CA ARG A 248 -8.06 -6.02 -6.48
C ARG A 248 -7.80 -6.10 -7.99
N ARG A 249 -8.21 -5.09 -8.76
CA ARG A 249 -7.92 -5.01 -10.20
C ARG A 249 -6.43 -4.85 -10.51
N ARG A 250 -5.68 -4.15 -9.66
CA ARG A 250 -4.22 -4.00 -9.82
C ARG A 250 -3.50 -5.30 -9.46
N GLU A 251 -3.89 -5.93 -8.37
CA GLU A 251 -3.38 -7.24 -7.94
C GLU A 251 -3.65 -8.29 -9.01
N ALA A 252 -4.89 -8.42 -9.50
CA ALA A 252 -5.22 -9.33 -10.59
C ALA A 252 -4.37 -9.10 -11.85
N ARG A 253 -4.12 -7.84 -12.22
CA ARG A 253 -3.23 -7.50 -13.35
C ARG A 253 -1.77 -7.84 -13.07
N ALA A 254 -1.30 -7.65 -11.84
CA ALA A 254 0.06 -7.98 -11.44
C ALA A 254 0.27 -9.51 -11.45
N THR A 255 -0.66 -10.26 -10.86
CA THR A 255 -0.68 -11.72 -10.88
C THR A 255 -0.72 -12.25 -12.30
N ARG A 256 -1.58 -11.68 -13.18
CA ARG A 256 -1.62 -12.03 -14.60
C ARG A 256 -0.28 -11.82 -15.31
N LYS A 257 0.39 -10.70 -15.05
CA LYS A 257 1.72 -10.44 -15.63
C LYS A 257 2.76 -11.43 -15.12
N LEU A 258 2.74 -11.72 -13.82
CA LEU A 258 3.67 -12.66 -13.18
C LEU A 258 3.50 -14.07 -13.74
N ARG A 259 2.25 -14.56 -13.86
CA ARG A 259 1.91 -15.85 -14.46
C ARG A 259 2.42 -15.93 -15.90
N ARG A 260 2.13 -14.91 -16.71
CA ARG A 260 2.58 -14.83 -18.10
C ARG A 260 4.11 -14.84 -18.24
N SER A 261 4.84 -14.20 -17.32
CA SER A 261 6.30 -14.13 -17.39
C SER A 261 7.01 -15.36 -16.84
N LYS A 262 6.51 -15.94 -15.74
CA LYS A 262 7.17 -17.06 -15.05
C LYS A 262 6.75 -18.42 -15.58
N LEU A 263 5.49 -18.57 -15.98
CA LEU A 263 4.88 -19.85 -16.35
C LEU A 263 4.21 -19.71 -17.73
N ARG A 264 5.04 -19.44 -18.75
CA ARG A 264 4.55 -19.13 -20.10
C ARG A 264 3.79 -20.32 -20.72
N ALA A 265 4.30 -21.54 -20.58
CA ALA A 265 3.66 -22.74 -21.11
C ALA A 265 2.25 -22.96 -20.50
N VAL A 266 2.14 -22.89 -19.17
CA VAL A 266 0.87 -22.99 -18.44
C VAL A 266 -0.09 -21.87 -18.87
N TRP A 267 0.41 -20.65 -19.02
CA TRP A 267 -0.40 -19.51 -19.45
C TRP A 267 -0.96 -19.69 -20.86
N ASP A 268 -0.14 -20.16 -21.80
CA ASP A 268 -0.56 -20.39 -23.19
C ASP A 268 -1.57 -21.55 -23.27
N ALA A 269 -1.37 -22.63 -22.49
CA ALA A 269 -2.35 -23.72 -22.33
C ALA A 269 -3.69 -23.22 -21.75
N ALA A 270 -3.66 -22.38 -20.71
CA ALA A 270 -4.86 -21.78 -20.12
C ALA A 270 -5.64 -20.92 -21.13
N VAL A 271 -4.92 -20.17 -21.98
CA VAL A 271 -5.55 -19.37 -23.06
C VAL A 271 -6.19 -20.27 -24.10
N ARG A 272 -5.55 -21.38 -24.49
CA ARG A 272 -6.12 -22.37 -25.42
C ARG A 272 -7.36 -23.05 -24.83
N LEU A 273 -7.29 -23.53 -23.59
CA LEU A 273 -8.43 -24.15 -22.88
C LEU A 273 -9.63 -23.20 -22.83
N ARG A 274 -9.39 -21.94 -22.49
CA ARG A 274 -10.45 -20.92 -22.46
C ARG A 274 -11.00 -20.58 -23.85
N ALA A 275 -10.18 -20.68 -24.89
CA ALA A 275 -10.62 -20.48 -26.27
C ALA A 275 -11.54 -21.62 -26.74
N VAL A 276 -11.25 -22.87 -26.34
CA VAL A 276 -12.07 -24.05 -26.66
C VAL A 276 -13.36 -24.09 -25.83
N ALA A 277 -13.25 -23.87 -24.51
CA ALA A 277 -14.40 -23.94 -23.60
C ALA A 277 -15.38 -22.76 -23.75
N GLY A 278 -14.92 -21.62 -24.28
CA GLY A 278 -15.68 -20.37 -24.32
C GLY A 278 -15.60 -19.57 -23.02
N HIS A 279 -15.82 -18.27 -23.12
CA HIS A 279 -15.60 -17.33 -22.00
C HIS A 279 -16.65 -17.42 -20.89
N GLU A 280 -17.82 -17.98 -21.19
CA GLU A 280 -18.94 -18.11 -20.25
C GLU A 280 -18.80 -19.36 -19.37
N ARG A 281 -18.26 -20.46 -19.93
CA ARG A 281 -18.11 -21.74 -19.23
C ARG A 281 -16.87 -21.78 -18.34
N LEU A 282 -15.76 -21.17 -18.77
CA LEU A 282 -14.50 -21.23 -18.03
C LEU A 282 -13.92 -19.83 -17.80
N SER A 283 -13.80 -19.44 -16.53
CA SER A 283 -13.19 -18.17 -16.17
C SER A 283 -11.68 -18.19 -16.46
N GLU A 284 -11.05 -17.01 -16.55
CA GLU A 284 -9.60 -16.90 -16.75
C GLU A 284 -8.81 -17.58 -15.63
N GLU A 285 -9.34 -17.55 -14.41
CA GLU A 285 -8.70 -18.11 -13.24
C GLU A 285 -8.81 -19.64 -13.23
N ASP A 286 -9.99 -20.16 -13.52
CA ASP A 286 -10.24 -21.61 -13.55
C ASP A 286 -9.45 -22.26 -14.69
N ALA A 287 -9.43 -21.65 -15.88
CA ALA A 287 -8.61 -22.12 -17.00
C ALA A 287 -7.11 -22.17 -16.65
N TRP A 288 -6.63 -21.20 -15.87
CA TRP A 288 -5.25 -21.18 -15.41
C TRP A 288 -4.98 -22.25 -14.34
N GLN A 289 -5.91 -22.46 -13.41
CA GLN A 289 -5.79 -23.50 -12.39
C GLN A 289 -5.81 -24.91 -13.00
N VAL A 290 -6.70 -25.16 -13.95
CA VAL A 290 -6.74 -26.42 -14.71
C VAL A 290 -5.45 -26.65 -15.48
N ALA A 291 -4.99 -25.64 -16.22
CA ALA A 291 -3.72 -25.76 -16.94
C ALA A 291 -2.56 -26.01 -15.98
N TYR A 292 -2.53 -25.36 -14.81
CA TYR A 292 -1.48 -25.57 -13.82
C TYR A 292 -1.53 -26.98 -13.23
N ALA A 293 -2.73 -27.48 -12.91
CA ALA A 293 -2.96 -28.84 -12.43
C ALA A 293 -2.47 -29.90 -13.44
N VAL A 294 -2.73 -29.68 -14.73
CA VAL A 294 -2.22 -30.55 -15.81
C VAL A 294 -0.69 -30.61 -15.82
N PHE A 295 0.00 -29.48 -15.70
CA PHE A 295 1.47 -29.44 -15.73
C PHE A 295 2.13 -30.01 -14.46
N GLU A 296 1.47 -29.89 -13.31
CA GLU A 296 1.95 -30.43 -12.03
C GLU A 296 1.60 -31.92 -11.83
N GLY A 297 0.80 -32.52 -12.71
CA GLY A 297 0.34 -33.90 -12.54
C GLY A 297 -0.60 -34.03 -11.34
N ALA A 298 -1.49 -33.05 -11.15
CA ALA A 298 -2.63 -33.24 -10.27
C ALA A 298 -3.45 -34.41 -10.83
N GLY A 299 -3.69 -35.44 -10.01
CA GLY A 299 -4.36 -36.66 -10.45
C GLY A 299 -5.69 -36.35 -11.13
N SER A 300 -6.14 -37.21 -12.03
CA SER A 300 -7.43 -37.10 -12.73
C SER A 300 -8.62 -36.78 -11.79
N GLU A 301 -8.59 -37.24 -10.54
CA GLU A 301 -9.59 -36.93 -9.50
C GLU A 301 -9.71 -35.44 -9.13
N ALA A 302 -8.68 -34.63 -9.37
CA ALA A 302 -8.67 -33.20 -9.08
C ALA A 302 -9.31 -32.36 -10.20
N LEU A 303 -9.50 -32.94 -11.38
CA LEU A 303 -10.11 -32.30 -12.55
C LEU A 303 -11.53 -32.85 -12.72
N SER A 304 -12.50 -31.98 -13.00
CA SER A 304 -13.85 -32.46 -13.31
C SER A 304 -13.88 -33.16 -14.67
N ASP A 305 -14.73 -34.18 -14.83
CA ASP A 305 -14.86 -34.93 -16.09
C ASP A 305 -15.17 -34.02 -17.29
N GLU A 306 -15.97 -32.97 -17.08
CA GLU A 306 -16.25 -31.95 -18.09
C GLU A 306 -14.98 -31.21 -18.54
N VAL A 307 -14.09 -30.92 -17.60
CA VAL A 307 -12.82 -30.24 -17.89
C VAL A 307 -11.86 -31.20 -18.59
N VAL A 308 -11.80 -32.46 -18.16
CA VAL A 308 -11.00 -33.52 -18.81
C VAL A 308 -11.44 -33.68 -20.28
N ALA A 309 -12.74 -33.67 -20.54
CA ALA A 309 -13.29 -33.73 -21.90
C ALA A 309 -12.92 -32.51 -22.78
N LEU A 310 -12.60 -31.37 -22.16
CA LEU A 310 -12.16 -30.14 -22.85
C LEU A 310 -10.64 -30.09 -23.08
N LEU A 311 -9.87 -31.01 -22.50
CA LEU A 311 -8.43 -31.07 -22.71
C LEU A 311 -8.12 -31.58 -24.12
N SER A 312 -7.25 -30.87 -24.84
CA SER A 312 -6.69 -31.36 -26.10
C SER A 312 -5.81 -32.59 -25.86
N ALA A 313 -5.67 -33.47 -26.85
CA ALA A 313 -4.79 -34.64 -26.79
C ALA A 313 -3.34 -34.31 -26.34
N GLU A 314 -2.80 -33.17 -26.78
CA GLU A 314 -1.50 -32.65 -26.33
C GLU A 314 -1.45 -32.45 -24.80
N LEU A 315 -2.52 -31.88 -24.22
CA LEU A 315 -2.60 -31.61 -22.78
C LEU A 315 -2.84 -32.88 -21.97
N LEU A 316 -3.61 -33.83 -22.50
CA LEU A 316 -3.76 -35.16 -21.90
C LEU A 316 -2.41 -35.89 -21.86
N GLY A 317 -1.62 -35.81 -22.93
CA GLY A 317 -0.25 -36.33 -22.94
C GLY A 317 0.62 -35.70 -21.85
N THR A 318 0.59 -34.36 -21.72
CA THR A 318 1.35 -33.68 -20.67
C THR A 318 0.90 -34.04 -19.26
N LEU A 319 -0.39 -34.31 -19.05
CA LEU A 319 -0.93 -34.75 -17.76
C LEU A 319 -0.36 -36.12 -17.38
N VAL A 320 -0.42 -37.10 -18.29
CA VAL A 320 0.09 -38.46 -18.06
C VAL A 320 1.60 -38.45 -17.79
N GLU A 321 2.37 -37.68 -18.55
CA GLU A 321 3.82 -37.52 -18.28
C GLU A 321 4.09 -36.89 -16.90
N ALA A 322 3.30 -35.90 -16.50
CA ALA A 322 3.46 -35.24 -15.22
C ALA A 322 3.06 -36.16 -14.05
N GLU A 323 1.98 -36.94 -14.18
CA GLU A 323 1.60 -37.99 -13.23
C GLU A 323 2.71 -39.05 -13.09
N GLY A 324 3.31 -39.48 -14.21
CA GLY A 324 4.45 -40.39 -14.21
C GLY A 324 5.66 -39.83 -13.44
N ARG A 325 6.05 -38.58 -13.71
CA ARG A 325 7.13 -37.91 -12.95
C ARG A 325 6.83 -37.81 -11.46
N ARG A 326 5.57 -37.50 -11.12
CA ARG A 326 5.13 -37.40 -9.73
C ARG A 326 5.17 -38.74 -9.01
N ALA A 327 4.78 -39.83 -9.67
CA ALA A 327 4.87 -41.18 -9.11
C ALA A 327 6.31 -41.54 -8.74
N VAL A 328 7.28 -41.27 -9.62
CA VAL A 328 8.71 -41.51 -9.36
C VAL A 328 9.20 -40.71 -8.13
N VAL A 329 8.87 -39.42 -8.03
CA VAL A 329 9.27 -38.59 -6.88
C VAL A 329 8.65 -39.09 -5.57
N LEU A 330 7.41 -39.58 -5.61
CA LEU A 330 6.75 -40.15 -4.43
C LEU A 330 7.38 -41.48 -4.00
N GLU A 331 7.82 -42.29 -4.96
CA GLU A 331 8.57 -43.53 -4.71
C GLU A 331 9.93 -43.23 -4.06
N GLU A 332 10.72 -42.30 -4.63
CA GLU A 332 12.00 -41.86 -4.03
C GLU A 332 11.81 -41.32 -2.59
N LEU A 333 10.76 -40.53 -2.36
CA LEU A 333 10.44 -40.03 -1.01
C LEU A 333 10.04 -41.16 -0.06
N ALA A 334 9.35 -42.19 -0.53
CA ALA A 334 9.02 -43.36 0.27
C ALA A 334 10.29 -44.14 0.64
N GLU A 335 11.20 -44.33 -0.30
CA GLU A 335 12.50 -44.97 -0.06
C GLU A 335 13.34 -44.20 0.95
N VAL A 336 13.44 -42.86 0.83
CA VAL A 336 14.16 -42.01 1.78
C VAL A 336 13.56 -42.12 3.18
N ARG A 337 12.22 -42.16 3.30
CA ARG A 337 11.53 -42.35 4.59
C ARG A 337 11.81 -43.71 5.19
N LEU A 338 11.81 -44.76 4.38
CA LEU A 338 12.15 -46.12 4.81
C LEU A 338 13.62 -46.19 5.26
N GLY A 339 14.54 -45.58 4.51
CA GLY A 339 15.95 -45.48 4.89
C GLY A 339 16.15 -44.75 6.21
N ARG A 340 15.47 -43.62 6.42
CA ARG A 340 15.50 -42.89 7.69
C ARG A 340 14.97 -43.72 8.86
N ARG A 341 13.90 -44.50 8.66
CA ARG A 341 13.36 -45.42 9.68
C ARG A 341 14.37 -46.51 10.04
N LYS A 342 14.98 -47.14 9.04
CA LYS A 342 16.04 -48.15 9.25
C LYS A 342 17.23 -47.58 10.00
N LEU A 343 17.68 -46.37 9.65
CA LEU A 343 18.76 -45.69 10.38
C LEU A 343 18.38 -45.39 11.84
N SER A 344 17.14 -44.95 12.11
CA SER A 344 16.69 -44.75 13.48
C SER A 344 16.59 -46.05 14.28
N GLU A 345 16.19 -47.17 13.65
CA GLU A 345 16.16 -48.48 14.29
C GLU A 345 17.58 -48.96 14.63
N VAL A 346 18.55 -48.81 13.72
CA VAL A 346 19.96 -49.16 13.96
C VAL A 346 20.56 -48.32 15.10
N LEU A 347 20.28 -47.02 15.13
CA LEU A 347 20.75 -46.15 16.21
C LEU A 347 20.12 -46.54 17.55
N SER A 348 18.82 -46.85 17.58
CA SER A 348 18.13 -47.31 18.80
C SER A 348 18.68 -48.64 19.32
N VAL A 349 19.02 -49.59 18.44
CA VAL A 349 19.61 -50.88 18.85
C VAL A 349 21.03 -50.69 19.37
N LYS A 350 21.82 -49.79 18.76
CA LYS A 350 23.18 -49.49 19.22
C LYS A 350 23.19 -48.84 20.61
N GLU A 351 22.23 -47.97 20.91
CA GLU A 351 22.07 -47.37 22.24
C GLU A 351 21.63 -48.38 23.32
N CYS A 352 20.99 -49.49 22.95
CA CYS A 352 20.65 -50.56 23.89
C CYS A 352 21.71 -51.67 24.01
N GLY A 353 22.68 -51.73 23.09
CA GLY A 353 23.69 -52.81 23.00
C GLY A 353 25.06 -52.48 23.58
N GLU A 354 25.40 -51.21 23.79
CA GLU A 354 26.57 -50.84 24.61
C GLU A 354 26.17 -50.95 26.08
N GLY A 355 26.65 -52.02 26.70
CA GLY A 355 26.35 -52.39 28.07
C GLY A 355 26.46 -51.22 29.04
N LEU A 356 25.39 -51.02 29.80
CA LEU A 356 25.51 -50.74 31.22
C LEU A 356 26.45 -51.81 31.82
N GLU A 357 27.76 -51.57 31.80
CA GLU A 357 28.55 -51.94 32.96
C GLU A 357 27.96 -51.14 34.12
N GLU A 358 27.29 -51.85 35.01
CA GLU A 358 26.86 -51.39 36.32
C GLU A 358 28.10 -50.89 37.10
N ARG A 359 28.50 -49.63 36.89
CA ARG A 359 29.27 -48.92 37.90
C ARG A 359 28.29 -48.39 38.95
N PRO A 360 28.40 -48.82 40.22
CA PRO A 360 27.58 -48.28 41.29
C PRO A 360 27.92 -46.81 41.46
N VAL A 361 26.96 -45.94 41.16
CA VAL A 361 27.06 -44.50 41.38
C VAL A 361 26.74 -44.23 42.84
N GLU A 362 27.79 -43.87 43.61
CA GLU A 362 27.64 -43.22 44.91
C GLU A 362 26.81 -41.92 44.77
N PRO A 363 25.91 -41.61 45.71
CA PRO A 363 25.13 -40.38 45.68
C PRO A 363 26.00 -39.20 46.12
N ALA A 364 26.77 -38.62 45.19
CA ALA A 364 27.47 -37.36 45.38
C ALA A 364 26.59 -36.18 44.95
N ALA A 365 26.48 -35.22 45.87
CA ALA A 365 25.59 -34.09 45.85
C ALA A 365 25.79 -33.14 44.65
N ALA A 366 24.65 -32.59 44.22
CA ALA A 366 24.45 -31.22 43.74
C ALA A 366 25.65 -30.50 43.09
N SER A 367 25.63 -30.40 41.75
CA SER A 367 26.09 -29.20 41.05
C SER A 367 25.59 -29.23 39.61
N GLY A 368 24.98 -28.11 39.18
CA GLY A 368 24.25 -28.00 37.93
C GLY A 368 25.11 -28.18 36.69
N ALA A 369 24.70 -29.09 35.82
CA ALA A 369 25.06 -29.08 34.41
C ALA A 369 23.81 -29.43 33.60
N ALA A 370 23.45 -28.52 32.70
CA ALA A 370 22.26 -28.56 31.88
C ALA A 370 22.24 -29.82 31.02
N SER A 371 21.32 -30.73 31.36
CA SER A 371 20.83 -31.76 30.44
C SER A 371 20.27 -31.07 29.20
N VAL A 372 20.98 -31.19 28.08
CA VAL A 372 20.48 -30.86 26.75
C VAL A 372 19.48 -31.96 26.38
N VAL A 373 18.30 -31.88 26.98
CA VAL A 373 17.10 -32.54 26.50
C VAL A 373 16.83 -31.92 25.12
N LEU A 374 17.14 -32.65 24.06
CA LEU A 374 16.61 -32.33 22.74
C LEU A 374 15.09 -32.24 22.89
N PRO A 375 14.47 -31.09 22.58
CA PRO A 375 13.04 -30.97 22.73
C PRO A 375 12.41 -31.93 21.71
N ALA A 376 11.84 -33.01 22.23
CA ALA A 376 10.73 -33.70 21.60
C ALA A 376 9.61 -32.67 21.46
N ARG A 377 9.73 -31.81 20.44
CA ARG A 377 8.61 -31.03 19.95
C ARG A 377 7.61 -32.06 19.46
N PHE A 378 6.66 -32.34 20.35
CA PHE A 378 5.28 -32.59 20.00
C PHE A 378 5.01 -32.02 18.60
N PHE A 379 4.92 -32.92 17.62
CA PHE A 379 4.11 -32.68 16.45
C PHE A 379 2.66 -32.67 16.97
N GLU A 380 2.30 -31.60 17.68
CA GLU A 380 0.92 -31.16 17.72
C GLU A 380 0.58 -30.90 16.25
N ALA A 381 -0.28 -31.75 15.72
CA ALA A 381 -0.94 -31.55 14.45
C ALA A 381 -1.59 -30.15 14.50
N SER A 382 -0.84 -29.16 14.03
CA SER A 382 -1.41 -27.89 13.63
C SER A 382 -2.33 -28.23 12.48
N SER A 383 -3.61 -28.37 12.81
CA SER A 383 -4.76 -28.28 11.92
C SER A 383 -4.79 -26.88 11.31
N THR A 384 -3.77 -26.60 10.49
CA THR A 384 -3.91 -25.59 9.45
C THR A 384 -4.80 -26.23 8.41
N GLU A 385 -6.09 -25.92 8.49
CA GLU A 385 -7.10 -26.08 7.45
C GLU A 385 -6.72 -25.28 6.18
N LEU A 386 -5.51 -25.48 5.66
CA LEU A 386 -4.96 -24.80 4.51
C LEU A 386 -4.70 -25.73 3.32
N VAL A 387 -5.16 -26.98 3.43
CA VAL A 387 -5.33 -27.88 2.29
C VAL A 387 -6.82 -28.26 2.25
N VAL A 388 -7.63 -27.30 1.83
CA VAL A 388 -8.96 -27.64 1.28
C VAL A 388 -8.66 -28.41 -0.01
N HIS A 389 -9.03 -29.70 -0.04
CA HIS A 389 -8.92 -30.54 -1.24
C HIS A 389 -9.44 -29.78 -2.49
N PRO A 390 -8.60 -29.59 -3.52
CA PRO A 390 -9.07 -29.17 -4.83
C PRO A 390 -9.73 -30.38 -5.48
N GLY A 391 -11.00 -30.60 -5.14
CA GLY A 391 -11.76 -31.77 -5.61
C GLY A 391 -13.24 -31.75 -5.22
N THR A 392 -13.69 -30.83 -4.36
CA THR A 392 -15.13 -30.60 -4.24
C THR A 392 -15.58 -29.74 -5.42
N PRO A 393 -16.48 -30.25 -6.31
CA PRO A 393 -16.98 -29.47 -7.41
C PRO A 393 -17.75 -28.28 -6.85
N ARG A 394 -17.14 -27.09 -6.85
CA ARG A 394 -17.89 -25.83 -6.81
C ARG A 394 -18.50 -25.57 -8.18
N LEU A 395 -19.27 -26.53 -8.67
CA LEU A 395 -20.40 -26.20 -9.50
C LEU A 395 -21.30 -25.36 -8.60
N ARG A 396 -21.36 -24.08 -8.94
CA ARG A 396 -22.32 -23.14 -8.40
C ARG A 396 -23.70 -23.67 -8.80
N MET A 397 -24.23 -24.63 -8.04
CA MET A 397 -25.63 -25.00 -8.13
C MET A 397 -26.40 -23.76 -7.72
N GLU A 398 -26.94 -23.07 -8.72
CA GLU A 398 -28.06 -22.17 -8.54
C GLU A 398 -29.17 -23.03 -7.93
N SER A 399 -29.35 -22.90 -6.62
CA SER A 399 -30.48 -23.50 -5.92
C SER A 399 -31.75 -22.91 -6.50
N GLU A 400 -32.54 -23.73 -7.19
CA GLU A 400 -33.96 -23.49 -7.38
C GLU A 400 -34.64 -23.53 -6.01
N GLN A 401 -34.57 -22.40 -5.30
CA GLN A 401 -35.31 -22.21 -4.08
C GLN A 401 -36.71 -21.74 -4.46
N ILE A 402 -37.64 -22.68 -4.32
CA ILE A 402 -39.10 -22.53 -4.33
C ILE A 402 -39.50 -21.16 -3.75
N ASN A 403 -39.94 -20.27 -4.63
CA ASN A 403 -40.58 -19.02 -4.23
C ASN A 403 -42.01 -19.33 -3.77
N THR A 404 -42.29 -19.03 -2.51
CA THR A 404 -43.65 -18.91 -2.00
C THR A 404 -44.32 -17.68 -2.61
N SER A 405 -45.34 -17.95 -3.42
CA SER A 405 -46.57 -17.17 -3.63
C SER A 405 -46.52 -15.66 -3.32
N VAL A 406 -46.29 -14.84 -4.35
CA VAL A 406 -46.80 -13.46 -4.43
C VAL A 406 -47.50 -13.31 -5.79
N PRO A 407 -48.77 -12.86 -5.85
CA PRO A 407 -49.54 -12.86 -7.08
C PRO A 407 -49.08 -11.78 -8.07
N ALA A 408 -49.28 -12.08 -9.36
CA ALA A 408 -48.88 -11.32 -10.52
C ALA A 408 -49.53 -9.93 -10.56
N SER A 409 -48.71 -8.87 -10.61
CA SER A 409 -49.15 -7.56 -11.08
C SER A 409 -48.92 -7.46 -12.58
N ALA A 410 -50.02 -7.38 -13.32
CA ALA A 410 -50.05 -7.14 -14.75
C ALA A 410 -49.39 -5.79 -15.11
N ARG A 411 -48.42 -5.83 -16.03
CA ARG A 411 -48.23 -4.88 -17.15
C ARG A 411 -46.99 -5.32 -17.94
N ALA A 412 -47.25 -6.07 -19.00
CA ALA A 412 -46.29 -6.31 -20.07
C ALA A 412 -46.04 -4.98 -20.79
N SER A 413 -44.85 -4.39 -20.62
CA SER A 413 -44.32 -3.45 -21.61
C SER A 413 -43.47 -4.26 -22.59
N GLU A 414 -44.07 -4.48 -23.76
CA GLU A 414 -43.49 -4.81 -25.04
C GLU A 414 -41.96 -4.65 -25.13
N SER A 415 -41.30 -5.75 -25.49
CA SER A 415 -39.86 -5.82 -25.70
C SER A 415 -39.45 -4.97 -26.90
N ALA A 416 -38.73 -3.88 -26.67
CA ALA A 416 -38.00 -3.19 -27.73
C ALA A 416 -36.86 -4.11 -28.24
N PRO A 417 -36.73 -4.34 -29.56
CA PRO A 417 -35.68 -5.19 -30.11
C PRO A 417 -34.30 -4.56 -29.87
N ALA A 418 -33.33 -5.42 -29.57
CA ALA A 418 -31.93 -5.04 -29.42
C ALA A 418 -31.41 -4.38 -30.72
N PRO A 419 -30.68 -3.25 -30.65
CA PRO A 419 -30.18 -2.59 -31.84
C PRO A 419 -29.13 -3.48 -32.53
N THR A 420 -29.45 -3.89 -33.76
CA THR A 420 -28.55 -4.60 -34.67
C THR A 420 -27.37 -3.71 -35.05
N ARG A 421 -26.21 -4.37 -35.20
CA ARG A 421 -24.87 -3.78 -35.30
C ARG A 421 -24.61 -3.01 -36.62
N ASP A 422 -25.59 -2.95 -37.52
CA ASP A 422 -25.40 -2.52 -38.90
C ASP A 422 -25.77 -1.05 -39.20
N THR A 423 -26.29 -0.30 -38.21
CA THR A 423 -26.63 1.14 -38.39
C THR A 423 -25.67 2.10 -37.70
N ALA A 424 -24.58 1.60 -37.10
CA ALA A 424 -23.58 2.46 -36.48
C ALA A 424 -22.70 3.12 -37.54
N LEU A 425 -23.02 4.39 -37.87
CA LEU A 425 -22.18 5.28 -38.67
C LEU A 425 -20.69 5.12 -38.31
N PRO A 426 -19.78 5.05 -39.31
CA PRO A 426 -18.37 4.83 -39.06
C PRO A 426 -17.83 5.97 -38.19
N ARG A 427 -17.65 5.69 -36.90
CA ARG A 427 -16.91 6.57 -36.01
C ARG A 427 -15.52 6.71 -36.58
N THR A 428 -15.26 7.85 -37.21
CA THR A 428 -13.93 8.28 -37.63
C THR A 428 -13.00 8.08 -36.44
N ARG A 429 -12.16 7.04 -36.52
CA ARG A 429 -11.11 6.77 -35.55
C ARG A 429 -10.18 7.98 -35.60
N ARG A 430 -10.40 8.96 -34.71
CA ARG A 430 -9.39 9.95 -34.37
C ARG A 430 -8.14 9.15 -34.01
N ALA A 431 -7.12 9.26 -34.86
CA ALA A 431 -5.84 8.62 -34.67
C ALA A 431 -5.42 8.83 -33.21
N LYS A 432 -5.19 7.73 -32.50
CA LYS A 432 -4.62 7.75 -31.16
C LYS A 432 -3.27 8.47 -31.28
N ALA A 433 -3.26 9.75 -30.95
CA ALA A 433 -2.03 10.50 -30.73
C ALA A 433 -1.20 9.69 -29.73
N ALA A 434 0.02 9.37 -30.16
CA ALA A 434 0.98 8.60 -29.38
C ALA A 434 1.17 9.22 -27.98
N GLY A 435 1.26 8.35 -26.97
CA GLY A 435 1.85 8.68 -25.67
C GLY A 435 1.27 9.90 -24.95
N GLY A 436 0.02 9.84 -24.50
CA GLY A 436 -0.51 10.82 -23.54
C GLY A 436 0.35 10.83 -22.27
N ALA A 437 1.25 11.80 -22.15
CA ALA A 437 2.15 11.98 -21.02
C ALA A 437 1.36 11.91 -19.71
N ARG A 438 1.75 11.00 -18.81
CA ARG A 438 1.08 10.83 -17.51
C ARG A 438 1.13 12.15 -16.75
N LYS A 439 -0.03 12.78 -16.58
CA LYS A 439 -0.18 14.01 -15.79
C LYS A 439 0.36 13.76 -14.38
N LEU A 440 1.43 14.47 -14.01
CA LEU A 440 2.04 14.44 -12.68
C LEU A 440 1.01 14.78 -11.60
N SER A 441 1.16 14.18 -10.41
CA SER A 441 0.34 14.52 -9.25
C SER A 441 0.54 16.00 -8.86
N PRO A 442 -0.46 16.67 -8.25
CA PRO A 442 -0.33 18.07 -7.87
C PRO A 442 0.89 18.37 -6.99
N GLY A 443 1.24 17.44 -6.08
CA GLY A 443 2.45 17.55 -5.26
C GLY A 443 3.75 17.46 -6.06
N ALA A 444 3.84 16.53 -7.02
CA ALA A 444 5.00 16.43 -7.90
C ALA A 444 5.16 17.66 -8.80
N ARG A 445 4.06 18.28 -9.23
CA ARG A 445 4.11 19.56 -9.98
C ARG A 445 4.56 20.73 -9.13
N LYS A 446 4.09 20.84 -7.88
CA LYS A 446 4.55 21.88 -6.95
C LYS A 446 6.03 21.69 -6.62
N ALA A 447 6.46 20.46 -6.34
CA ALA A 447 7.87 20.14 -6.12
C ALA A 447 8.71 20.49 -7.34
N ALA A 448 8.27 20.11 -8.56
CA ALA A 448 8.93 20.45 -9.82
C ALA A 448 8.98 21.96 -10.10
N ALA A 449 7.92 22.72 -9.73
CA ALA A 449 7.88 24.17 -9.92
C ALA A 449 8.74 24.92 -8.91
N VAL A 450 8.79 24.47 -7.65
CA VAL A 450 9.68 25.01 -6.62
C VAL A 450 11.13 24.72 -6.96
N THR A 451 11.41 23.49 -7.41
CA THR A 451 12.73 23.17 -7.98
C THR A 451 12.99 24.10 -9.15
N ALA A 452 12.18 24.11 -10.22
CA ALA A 452 12.41 24.95 -11.41
C ALA A 452 12.65 26.45 -11.11
N LYS A 453 11.98 27.04 -10.11
CA LYS A 453 12.19 28.44 -9.70
C LYS A 453 13.53 28.69 -8.99
N ALA A 454 14.14 27.66 -8.41
CA ALA A 454 15.39 27.77 -7.67
C ALA A 454 16.65 27.59 -8.54
N TYR A 455 16.52 27.14 -9.80
CA TYR A 455 17.66 26.99 -10.73
C TYR A 455 17.84 28.27 -11.53
N SER A 456 19.08 28.75 -11.62
CA SER A 456 19.38 29.84 -12.56
C SER A 456 19.28 29.32 -13.99
N ALA A 457 18.84 30.18 -14.92
CA ALA A 457 18.82 29.84 -16.34
C ALA A 457 20.22 29.41 -16.86
N SER A 458 21.28 29.97 -16.28
CA SER A 458 22.67 29.59 -16.57
C SER A 458 23.00 28.15 -16.13
N GLU A 459 22.61 27.72 -14.93
CA GLU A 459 22.84 26.34 -14.45
C GLU A 459 22.13 25.33 -15.37
N ASN A 460 20.91 25.66 -15.81
CA ASN A 460 20.15 24.82 -16.74
C ASN A 460 20.84 24.70 -18.10
N ALA A 461 21.33 25.81 -18.67
CA ALA A 461 21.98 25.82 -19.98
C ALA A 461 23.27 25.00 -20.00
N GLU A 462 24.10 25.13 -18.97
CA GLU A 462 25.36 24.39 -18.87
C GLU A 462 25.16 22.89 -18.64
N LEU A 463 24.11 22.50 -17.90
CA LEU A 463 23.76 21.08 -17.75
C LEU A 463 23.20 20.51 -19.03
N GLU A 464 22.40 21.27 -19.78
CA GLU A 464 21.93 20.85 -21.10
C GLU A 464 23.08 20.69 -22.10
N GLU A 465 24.09 21.56 -22.05
CA GLU A 465 25.31 21.43 -22.83
C GLU A 465 26.12 20.19 -22.45
N TRP A 466 26.28 19.92 -21.15
CA TRP A 466 26.91 18.69 -20.67
C TRP A 466 26.16 17.43 -21.11
N ILE A 467 24.83 17.42 -21.02
CA ILE A 467 23.99 16.32 -21.52
C ILE A 467 24.17 16.15 -23.03
N ARG A 468 24.24 17.25 -23.80
CA ARG A 468 24.52 17.20 -25.24
C ARG A 468 25.88 16.57 -25.53
N GLY A 469 26.92 16.93 -24.77
CA GLY A 469 28.25 16.31 -24.86
C GLY A 469 28.22 14.79 -24.62
N GLN A 470 27.50 14.34 -23.58
CA GLN A 470 27.32 12.91 -23.32
C GLN A 470 26.59 12.18 -24.45
N LEU A 471 25.53 12.79 -25.01
CA LEU A 471 24.76 12.23 -26.12
C LEU A 471 25.55 12.21 -27.43
N ALA A 472 26.43 13.18 -27.66
CA ALA A 472 27.35 13.22 -28.80
C ALA A 472 28.41 12.11 -28.69
N ALA A 473 28.90 11.85 -27.48
CA ALA A 473 29.81 10.74 -27.19
C ALA A 473 29.14 9.34 -27.18
N GLY A 474 27.87 9.24 -27.57
CA GLY A 474 27.12 7.98 -27.59
C GLY A 474 26.72 7.42 -26.22
N LYS A 475 26.96 8.16 -25.13
CA LYS A 475 26.60 7.75 -23.77
C LYS A 475 25.13 8.09 -23.47
N LYS A 476 24.46 7.22 -22.70
CA LYS A 476 23.07 7.46 -22.26
C LYS A 476 23.08 8.27 -20.95
N ALA A 477 22.82 9.57 -21.02
CA ALA A 477 22.68 10.40 -19.82
C ALA A 477 21.49 9.95 -18.96
N GLY A 478 21.77 9.28 -17.86
CA GLY A 478 20.77 8.81 -16.90
C GLY A 478 20.24 9.95 -16.02
N ALA A 479 18.98 9.86 -15.56
CA ALA A 479 18.42 10.88 -14.66
C ALA A 479 19.20 11.00 -13.33
N GLN A 480 19.84 9.91 -12.89
CA GLN A 480 20.69 9.89 -11.71
C GLN A 480 22.04 10.56 -11.95
N GLU A 481 22.67 10.32 -13.10
CA GLU A 481 23.92 10.99 -13.50
C GLU A 481 23.72 12.51 -13.62
N VAL A 482 22.61 12.94 -14.24
CA VAL A 482 22.25 14.36 -14.31
C VAL A 482 22.07 14.94 -12.90
N ALA A 483 21.45 14.20 -11.98
CA ALA A 483 21.27 14.65 -10.61
C ALA A 483 22.58 14.77 -9.84
N ASP A 484 23.49 13.81 -10.03
CA ASP A 484 24.80 13.77 -9.37
C ASP A 484 25.72 14.86 -9.92
N GLU A 485 25.72 15.08 -11.24
CA GLU A 485 26.45 16.17 -11.90
C GLU A 485 25.96 17.55 -11.43
N THR A 486 24.63 17.73 -11.34
CA THR A 486 24.04 18.97 -10.81
C THR A 486 24.47 19.20 -9.36
N ALA A 487 24.43 18.15 -8.52
CA ALA A 487 24.85 18.24 -7.13
C ALA A 487 26.36 18.54 -7.00
N ARG A 488 27.20 18.01 -7.90
CA ARG A 488 28.63 18.30 -7.97
C ARG A 488 28.87 19.78 -8.28
N ARG A 489 28.29 20.30 -9.37
CA ARG A 489 28.45 21.72 -9.78
C ARG A 489 27.95 22.71 -8.72
N ARG A 490 26.87 22.36 -8.00
CA ARG A 490 26.36 23.16 -6.88
C ARG A 490 27.33 23.23 -5.71
N LYS A 491 28.01 22.12 -5.39
CA LYS A 491 29.02 22.11 -4.33
C LYS A 491 30.24 22.95 -4.70
N GLU A 492 30.58 23.01 -5.98
CA GLU A 492 31.71 23.80 -6.49
C GLU A 492 31.39 25.31 -6.52
N ARG A 493 30.17 25.69 -6.90
CA ARG A 493 29.79 27.11 -7.12
C ARG A 493 29.12 27.79 -5.94
N LEU A 494 28.44 27.03 -5.09
CA LEU A 494 27.65 27.58 -3.99
C LEU A 494 28.27 27.22 -2.66
N THR A 495 28.02 28.05 -1.65
CA THR A 495 28.41 27.74 -0.27
C THR A 495 27.77 26.42 0.19
N LYS A 496 28.47 25.67 1.05
CA LYS A 496 28.01 24.35 1.56
C LYS A 496 26.57 24.39 2.09
N LYS A 497 26.19 25.50 2.75
CA LYS A 497 24.84 25.73 3.26
C LYS A 497 23.80 25.82 2.14
N ARG A 498 24.06 26.62 1.10
CA ARG A 498 23.13 26.82 -0.02
C ARG A 498 23.04 25.59 -0.93
N ALA A 499 24.14 24.86 -1.10
CA ALA A 499 24.14 23.57 -1.80
C ALA A 499 23.32 22.51 -1.06
N ALA A 500 23.38 22.48 0.27
CA ALA A 500 22.57 21.58 1.09
C ALA A 500 21.07 21.91 1.05
N GLU A 501 20.72 23.21 1.07
CA GLU A 501 19.33 23.68 0.99
C GLU A 501 18.66 23.34 -0.34
N LEU A 502 19.38 23.49 -1.46
CA LEU A 502 18.87 23.18 -2.79
C LEU A 502 18.75 21.68 -3.07
N GLY A 503 19.46 20.85 -2.29
CA GLY A 503 19.40 19.39 -2.36
C GLY A 503 19.72 18.78 -3.74
N ARG A 504 19.44 17.48 -3.87
CA ARG A 504 19.49 16.79 -5.16
C ARG A 504 18.26 17.16 -5.99
N PRO A 505 18.41 17.47 -7.30
CA PRO A 505 17.28 17.74 -8.16
C PRO A 505 16.32 16.55 -8.23
N GLY A 506 15.02 16.84 -8.34
CA GLY A 506 13.99 15.83 -8.50
C GLY A 506 14.11 15.10 -9.85
N LYS A 507 13.75 13.80 -9.89
CA LYS A 507 13.85 12.96 -11.08
C LYS A 507 13.13 13.53 -12.31
N THR A 508 11.99 14.20 -12.11
CA THR A 508 11.23 14.86 -13.19
C THR A 508 12.00 16.00 -13.83
N TRP A 509 12.66 16.83 -13.02
CA TRP A 509 13.47 17.93 -13.51
C TRP A 509 14.65 17.43 -14.36
N CYS A 510 15.31 16.34 -13.93
CA CYS A 510 16.39 15.72 -14.71
C CYS A 510 15.88 15.23 -16.08
N TYR A 511 14.70 14.61 -16.14
CA TYR A 511 14.12 14.18 -17.42
C TYR A 511 13.76 15.36 -18.30
N ASP A 512 13.26 16.46 -17.74
CA ASP A 512 12.95 17.67 -18.51
C ASP A 512 14.21 18.27 -19.14
N ARG A 513 15.34 18.29 -18.41
CA ARG A 513 16.65 18.73 -18.95
C ARG A 513 17.18 17.77 -20.03
N ILE A 514 17.06 16.46 -19.82
CA ILE A 514 17.45 15.47 -20.85
C ILE A 514 16.59 15.65 -22.12
N ALA A 515 15.29 15.88 -21.97
CA ALA A 515 14.38 16.11 -23.09
C ALA A 515 14.67 17.44 -23.81
N ALA A 516 15.02 18.50 -23.07
CA ALA A 516 15.48 19.77 -23.65
C ALA A 516 16.77 19.58 -24.45
N ALA A 517 17.79 18.93 -23.88
CA ALA A 517 19.06 18.64 -24.55
C ALA A 517 18.89 17.74 -25.80
N LYS A 518 17.97 16.77 -25.76
CA LYS A 518 17.63 15.93 -26.94
C LYS A 518 16.96 16.72 -28.05
N ARG A 519 16.04 17.64 -27.70
CA ARG A 519 15.40 18.52 -28.69
C ARG A 519 16.41 19.46 -29.34
N ALA A 520 17.33 20.02 -28.55
CA ALA A 520 18.38 20.90 -29.05
C ALA A 520 19.43 20.18 -29.93
N SER A 521 19.65 18.88 -29.75
CA SER A 521 20.60 18.12 -30.57
C SER A 521 20.06 17.64 -31.92
N GLY A 522 18.82 17.99 -32.28
CA GLY A 522 18.19 17.61 -33.55
C GLY A 522 17.92 16.11 -33.71
N LYS A 523 18.28 15.27 -32.73
CA LYS A 523 17.92 13.84 -32.74
C LYS A 523 16.42 13.70 -32.45
N PRO A 524 15.61 13.17 -33.37
CA PRO A 524 14.19 12.97 -33.12
C PRO A 524 14.02 12.06 -31.90
N VAL A 525 13.23 12.51 -30.92
CA VAL A 525 12.91 11.75 -29.72
C VAL A 525 12.10 10.52 -30.12
N ARG A 526 12.78 9.41 -30.45
CA ARG A 526 12.14 8.12 -30.68
C ARG A 526 11.58 7.60 -29.35
N GLY A 527 10.28 7.81 -29.15
CA GLY A 527 9.42 7.09 -28.22
C GLY A 527 9.69 7.30 -26.73
N ALA A 528 8.89 8.15 -26.09
CA ALA A 528 8.61 8.12 -24.65
C ALA A 528 7.17 7.65 -24.41
#